data_AF-A0A4Z0EX05-F1
#
_entry.id   AF-A0A4Z0EX05-F1
#
_cell.length_a   1.000
_cell.length_b   1.000
_cell.length_c   1.000
_cell.angle_alpha   90.00
_cell.angle_beta   90.00
_cell.angle_gamma   90.00
#
_symmetry.space_group_name_H-M   'P 1'
#
loop_
_entity.id
_entity.type
_entity.pdbx_description
1 polymer ?
#
loop_
_entity_poly.entity_id
_entity_poly.type
_entity_poly.pdbx_seq_one_letter_code
_entity_poly.pdbx_strand_id
1 'polypeptide(L)' 'MNAAYSSRQDFSHSGSSPVDFASLAAGRDFTTLDGRLVPHALGEAALRQRTALLVGGLLIGEWPDHL' A
#
# COMPACT_ATOMS: atom_id res chain seq x y z
N MET A 1 -5.35 -25.81 -45.01
CA MET A 1 -4.77 -26.24 -43.72
C MET A 1 -4.07 -25.01 -43.15
N ASN A 2 -4.60 -24.43 -42.07
CA ASN A 2 -4.10 -23.22 -41.41
C ASN A 2 -2.72 -23.43 -40.78
N ALA A 3 -1.84 -22.41 -40.81
CA ALA A 3 -1.05 -21.97 -39.63
C ALA A 3 -0.20 -20.75 -39.99
N ALA A 4 -0.80 -19.56 -39.92
CA ALA A 4 -0.05 -18.32 -39.70
C ALA A 4 0.13 -18.17 -38.19
N TYR A 5 1.29 -18.54 -37.65
CA TYR A 5 1.67 -18.25 -36.26
C TYR A 5 3.17 -18.09 -36.16
N SER A 6 3.64 -16.86 -35.94
CA SER A 6 4.34 -16.55 -34.68
C SER A 6 4.59 -15.06 -34.61
N SER A 7 3.68 -14.40 -33.91
CA SER A 7 3.84 -13.08 -33.33
C SER A 7 5.09 -13.10 -32.44
N ARG A 8 6.18 -12.45 -32.88
CA ARG A 8 7.29 -12.11 -31.99
C ARG A 8 6.83 -10.97 -31.10
N GLN A 9 6.18 -11.32 -29.99
CA GLN A 9 6.01 -10.40 -28.87
C GLN A 9 7.38 -10.29 -28.19
N ASP A 10 8.12 -9.29 -28.65
CA ASP A 10 9.21 -8.69 -27.89
C ASP A 10 8.63 -8.31 -26.52
N PHE A 11 9.08 -9.00 -25.47
CA PHE A 11 8.80 -8.62 -24.10
C PHE A 11 9.60 -7.34 -23.83
N SER A 12 9.09 -6.24 -24.34
CA SER A 12 9.40 -4.92 -23.83
C SER A 12 9.01 -4.97 -22.35
N HIS A 13 10.00 -5.22 -21.48
CA HIS A 13 9.88 -5.06 -20.04
C HIS A 13 9.59 -3.58 -19.79
N SER A 14 8.31 -3.25 -19.93
CA SER A 14 7.73 -1.97 -19.61
C SER A 14 8.06 -1.69 -18.16
N GLY A 15 8.59 -0.50 -17.93
CA GLY A 15 9.39 -0.17 -16.77
C GLY A 15 8.78 -0.59 -15.44
N SER A 16 9.67 -0.85 -14.51
CA SER A 16 9.42 -0.68 -13.08
C SER A 16 8.91 0.75 -12.84
N SER A 17 7.61 0.95 -13.08
CA SER A 17 6.86 2.03 -12.47
C SER A 17 7.08 1.86 -10.96
N PRO A 18 7.47 2.91 -10.22
CA PRO A 18 7.44 2.83 -8.79
C PRO A 18 6.01 2.48 -8.44
N VAL A 19 5.77 1.23 -8.05
CA VAL A 19 4.49 0.84 -7.51
C VAL A 19 4.29 1.79 -6.35
N ASP A 20 3.34 2.71 -6.48
CA ASP A 20 3.06 3.67 -5.42
C ASP A 20 2.72 2.83 -4.19
N PHE A 21 3.69 2.70 -3.28
CA PHE A 21 3.52 1.90 -2.07
C PHE A 21 2.32 2.42 -1.26
N ALA A 22 2.01 3.71 -1.43
CA ALA A 22 0.79 4.35 -0.94
C ALA A 22 -0.49 3.73 -1.54
N SER A 23 -0.51 3.42 -2.84
CA SER A 23 -1.65 2.78 -3.52
C SER A 23 -1.79 1.30 -3.11
N LEU A 24 -0.67 0.60 -2.91
CA LEU A 24 -0.68 -0.80 -2.42
C LEU A 24 -1.06 -0.91 -0.94
N ALA A 25 -0.87 0.17 -0.17
CA ALA A 25 -1.31 0.30 1.21
C ALA A 25 -2.72 0.89 1.36
N ALA A 26 -3.32 1.42 0.30
CA ALA A 26 -4.64 2.03 0.34
C ALA A 26 -5.70 0.96 0.68
N GLY A 27 -6.42 1.15 1.78
CA GLY A 27 -7.43 0.21 2.27
C GLY A 27 -6.89 -0.97 3.09
N ARG A 28 -5.59 -1.03 3.36
CA ARG A 28 -5.02 -2.01 4.28
C ARG A 28 -4.90 -1.42 5.69
N ASP A 29 -5.16 -2.25 6.69
CA ASP A 29 -4.93 -1.89 8.08
C ASP A 29 -3.45 -1.57 8.31
N PHE A 30 -3.19 -0.60 9.19
CA PHE A 30 -1.84 -0.23 9.55
C PHE A 30 -1.26 -1.21 10.57
N THR A 31 0.05 -1.38 10.57
CA THR A 31 0.74 -2.18 11.60
C THR A 31 1.49 -1.24 12.53
N THR A 32 1.38 -1.47 13.83
CA THR A 32 2.06 -0.68 14.87
C THR A 32 3.44 -1.28 15.17
N LEU A 33 4.27 -0.55 15.93
CA LEU A 33 5.62 -1.02 16.28
C LEU A 33 5.61 -2.33 17.09
N ASP A 34 4.58 -2.55 17.91
CA ASP A 34 4.35 -3.77 18.67
C ASP A 34 3.62 -4.86 17.88
N GLY A 35 3.37 -4.63 16.58
CA GLY A 35 2.80 -5.60 15.66
C GLY A 35 1.27 -5.70 15.68
N ARG A 36 0.57 -4.81 16.40
CA ARG A 36 -0.90 -4.74 16.36
C ARG A 36 -1.37 -4.14 15.05
N LEU A 37 -2.52 -4.62 14.57
CA LEU A 37 -3.22 -4.03 13.44
C LEU A 37 -4.14 -2.91 13.92
N VAL A 38 -4.05 -1.76 13.25
CA VAL A 38 -4.90 -0.59 13.46
C VAL A 38 -5.77 -0.42 12.23
N PRO A 39 -7.11 -0.35 12.38
CA PRO A 39 -8.02 -0.17 11.26
C PRO A 39 -7.63 1.02 10.38
N HIS A 40 -7.72 0.85 9.07
CA HIS A 40 -7.33 1.90 8.12
C HIS A 40 -7.98 3.26 8.41
N ALA A 41 -9.29 3.30 8.66
CA ALA A 41 -10.00 4.55 8.96
C ALA A 41 -9.44 5.29 10.19
N LEU A 42 -8.98 4.52 11.18
CA LEU A 42 -8.52 5.03 12.46
C LEU A 42 -7.09 5.55 12.37
N GLY A 43 -6.20 4.79 11.72
CA GLY A 43 -4.85 5.26 11.43
C GLY A 43 -4.85 6.44 10.47
N GLU A 44 -5.75 6.46 9.48
CA GLU A 44 -5.89 7.59 8.57
C GLU A 44 -6.34 8.86 9.32
N ALA A 45 -7.30 8.74 10.24
CA ALA A 45 -7.71 9.85 11.09
C ALA A 45 -6.53 10.40 11.92
N ALA A 46 -5.72 9.52 12.52
CA ALA A 46 -4.55 9.91 13.30
C ALA A 46 -3.46 10.58 12.45
N LEU A 47 -3.23 10.08 11.22
CA LEU A 47 -2.32 10.71 10.26
C LEU A 47 -2.82 12.10 9.84
N ARG A 48 -4.12 12.23 9.55
CA ARG A 48 -4.75 13.52 9.20
C ARG A 48 -4.68 14.52 10.36
N GLN A 49 -4.83 14.06 11.59
CA GLN A 49 -4.73 14.88 12.80
C GLN A 49 -3.28 15.16 13.23
N ARG A 50 -2.29 14.55 12.57
CA ARG A 50 -0.86 14.64 12.91
C ARG A 50 -0.53 14.15 14.32
N THR A 51 -1.35 13.25 14.87
CA THR A 51 -1.10 12.55 16.15
C THR A 51 -0.32 11.26 15.94
N ALA A 52 -0.27 10.76 14.70
CA ALA A 52 0.53 9.62 14.28
C ALA A 52 1.32 9.92 13.00
N LEU A 53 2.35 9.11 12.78
CA LEU A 53 3.22 9.11 11.61
C LEU A 53 3.34 7.71 11.03
N LEU A 54 3.56 7.66 9.72
CA LEU A 54 3.75 6.40 8.99
C LEU A 54 5.22 6.27 8.56
N VAL A 55 5.91 5.29 9.12
CA VAL A 55 7.35 5.07 8.92
C VAL A 55 7.58 3.66 8.37
N GLY A 56 7.95 3.56 7.10
CA GLY A 56 8.25 2.27 6.46
C GLY A 56 7.09 1.26 6.49
N GLY A 57 5.83 1.75 6.54
CA GLY A 57 4.64 0.90 6.67
C GLY A 57 4.13 0.72 8.10
N LEU A 58 4.83 1.27 9.11
CA LEU A 58 4.43 1.21 10.51
C LEU A 58 3.77 2.50 10.96
N LEU A 59 2.65 2.39 11.67
CA LEU A 59 1.97 3.50 12.33
C LEU A 59 2.55 3.71 13.72
N ILE A 60 3.03 4.92 13.97
CA ILE A 60 3.68 5.31 15.24
C ILE A 60 2.99 6.58 15.75
N GLY A 61 2.54 6.56 17.00
CA GLY A 61 1.94 7.72 17.66
C GLY A 61 0.66 7.35 18.40
N GLU A 62 -0.25 8.31 18.53
CA GLU A 62 -1.52 8.11 19.21
C GLU A 62 -2.68 8.15 18.22
N TRP A 63 -3.65 7.27 18.45
CA TRP A 63 -4.87 7.15 17.69
C TRP A 63 -6.01 6.77 18.66
N PRO A 64 -7.25 7.16 18.37
CA PRO A 64 -8.36 6.88 19.25
C PRO A 64 -8.61 5.37 19.34
N ASP A 65 -8.87 4.80 20.51
CA ASP A 65 -9.22 3.38 20.63
C ASP A 65 -10.63 3.04 20.11
N HIS A 66 -11.46 4.07 19.88
CA HIS A 66 -12.82 3.97 19.37
C HIS A 66 -13.20 5.21 18.56
N LEU A 67 -13.89 5.01 17.44
CA LEU A 67 -14.58 6.05 16.66
C LEU A 67 -16.02 6.24 17.17
#